data_AF-A0A5C1DEI2-F1
#
_entry.id   AF-A0A5C1DEI2-F1
#
_cell.length_a   1.000
_cell.length_b   1.000
_cell.length_c   1.000
_cell.angle_alpha   90.00
_cell.angle_beta   90.00
_cell.angle_gamma   90.00
#
_symmetry.space_group_name_H-M   'P 1'
#
loop_
_entity.id
_entity.type
_entity.pdbx_description
1 polymer ?
#
loop_
_entity_poly.entity_id
_entity_poly.type
_entity_poly.pdbx_seq_one_letter_code
_entity_poly.pdbx_strand_id
1 'polypeptide(L)'
;MPTSARLAAGFIAAALCACQPPQRIQASYHCDQQLQFRFDRRGQTVELQTPAGAFHGFMDEKGLLTWPKNKAADNLPDSFFISRKTPDQMKLYGGLAKTGVACRLDPNQP
;
A
#
# COMPACT_ATOMS: atom_id res chain seq x y z
N MET A 1 43.30 28.98 42.22
CA MET A 1 43.29 28.69 40.76
C MET A 1 41.96 28.04 40.41
N PRO A 2 41.06 28.70 39.66
CA PRO A 2 39.85 28.06 39.16
C PRO A 2 40.08 27.62 37.70
N THR A 3 39.93 26.33 37.41
CA THR A 3 40.03 25.83 36.04
C THR A 3 38.68 25.26 35.61
N SER A 4 38.19 25.87 34.54
CA SER A 4 36.93 25.66 33.82
C SER A 4 36.73 24.26 33.24
N ALA A 5 35.48 24.06 32.78
CA ALA A 5 35.03 23.24 31.63
C ALA A 5 34.25 21.98 32.04
N ARG A 6 32.92 21.99 31.99
CA ARG A 6 32.02 21.96 30.81
C ARG A 6 31.67 20.53 30.38
N LEU A 7 30.35 20.26 30.43
CA LEU A 7 29.56 19.54 29.42
C LEU A 7 29.89 18.06 29.19
N ALA A 8 29.25 17.18 29.97
CA ALA A 8 29.00 15.80 29.60
C ALA A 8 27.47 15.55 29.54
N ALA A 9 26.81 16.23 28.61
CA ALA A 9 25.43 15.97 28.24
C ALA A 9 25.38 15.90 26.72
N GLY A 10 25.47 14.70 26.16
CA GLY A 10 25.47 14.53 24.72
C GLY A 10 25.55 13.07 24.31
N PHE A 11 24.58 12.66 23.50
CA PHE A 11 24.57 11.46 22.66
C PHE A 11 24.13 10.13 23.28
N ILE A 12 22.91 10.10 23.82
CA ILE A 12 22.05 8.91 23.72
C ILE A 12 20.76 9.33 23.02
N ALA A 13 20.84 9.59 21.70
CA ALA A 13 19.66 9.98 20.92
C ALA A 13 19.71 9.46 19.47
N ALA A 14 20.32 8.29 19.23
CA ALA A 14 20.43 7.72 17.88
C ALA A 14 19.90 6.28 17.76
N ALA A 15 19.07 5.81 18.72
CA ALA A 15 18.44 4.48 18.66
C ALA A 15 16.93 4.54 18.33
N LEU A 16 16.44 5.67 17.80
CA LEU A 16 15.07 5.84 17.32
C LEU A 16 15.03 5.95 15.80
N CYS A 17 15.79 5.11 15.07
CA CYS A 17 15.36 4.73 13.72
C CYS A 17 14.18 3.78 13.91
N ALA A 18 13.03 4.40 14.16
CA ALA A 18 11.74 3.77 14.22
C ALA A 18 11.60 2.80 13.06
N CYS A 19 11.28 1.55 13.41
CA CYS A 19 10.85 0.49 12.50
C CYS A 19 9.62 0.98 11.72
N GLN A 20 9.82 1.78 10.67
CA GLN A 20 8.79 1.98 9.67
C GLN A 20 8.67 0.64 8.95
N PRO A 21 7.50 -0.03 9.00
CA PRO A 21 7.33 -1.29 8.29
C PRO A 21 7.68 -1.03 6.82
N PRO A 22 8.51 -1.88 6.20
CA PRO A 22 8.96 -1.66 4.84
C PRO A 22 7.74 -1.46 3.96
N GLN A 23 7.63 -0.29 3.34
CA GLN A 23 6.59 -0.06 2.35
C GLN A 23 6.89 -0.98 1.17
N ARG A 24 6.03 -1.98 0.97
CA ARG A 24 6.20 -2.97 -0.10
C ARG A 24 6.20 -2.27 -1.44
N ILE A 25 7.22 -2.55 -2.24
CA ILE A 25 7.33 -2.03 -3.61
C ILE A 25 6.31 -2.74 -4.51
N GLN A 26 6.11 -4.03 -4.30
CA GLN A 26 5.12 -4.84 -5.01
C GLN A 26 4.37 -5.71 -4.01
N ALA A 27 3.05 -5.86 -4.18
CA ALA A 27 2.25 -6.74 -3.35
C ALA A 27 0.97 -7.20 -4.06
N SER A 28 0.46 -8.34 -3.61
CA SER A 28 -0.72 -9.05 -4.11
C SER A 28 -1.62 -9.30 -2.92
N TYR A 29 -2.89 -8.96 -3.07
CA TYR A 29 -3.90 -9.13 -2.04
C TYR A 29 -5.07 -9.89 -2.62
N HIS A 30 -5.55 -10.90 -1.92
CA HIS A 30 -6.87 -11.48 -2.17
C HIS A 30 -7.91 -10.70 -1.37
N CYS A 31 -8.98 -10.29 -2.04
CA CYS A 31 -10.12 -9.69 -1.39
C CYS A 31 -11.28 -10.68 -1.31
N ASP A 32 -12.31 -10.33 -0.54
CA ASP A 32 -13.58 -11.05 -0.62
C ASP A 32 -14.09 -11.10 -2.06
N GLN A 33 -14.86 -12.13 -2.42
CA GLN A 33 -15.46 -12.34 -3.75
C GLN A 33 -14.48 -12.76 -4.87
N GLN A 34 -13.42 -13.51 -4.54
CA GLN A 34 -12.44 -14.04 -5.52
C GLN A 34 -11.72 -12.93 -6.31
N LEU A 35 -11.64 -11.73 -5.74
CA LEU A 35 -10.89 -10.63 -6.32
C LEU A 35 -9.43 -10.75 -5.91
N GLN A 36 -8.52 -10.49 -6.83
CA GLN A 36 -7.09 -10.37 -6.53
C GLN A 36 -6.59 -9.02 -7.02
N PHE A 37 -6.05 -8.23 -6.10
CA PHE A 37 -5.49 -6.92 -6.40
C PHE A 37 -3.98 -6.96 -6.25
N ARG A 38 -3.28 -6.62 -7.32
CA ARG A 38 -1.82 -6.54 -7.36
C ARG A 38 -1.40 -5.14 -7.69
N PHE A 39 -0.34 -4.70 -7.07
CA PHE A 39 0.25 -3.40 -7.35
C PHE A 39 1.76 -3.49 -7.41
N ASP A 40 2.36 -2.68 -8.28
CA ASP A 40 3.79 -2.43 -8.34
C ASP A 40 4.02 -0.92 -8.32
N ARG A 41 4.55 -0.42 -7.19
CA ARG A 41 4.88 0.98 -6.99
C ARG A 41 6.08 1.43 -7.80
N ARG A 42 6.99 0.53 -8.16
CA ARG A 42 8.15 0.86 -9.01
C ARG A 42 7.70 1.12 -10.43
N GLY A 43 6.80 0.29 -10.93
CA GLY A 43 6.17 0.45 -12.25
C GLY A 43 5.00 1.44 -12.27
N GLN A 44 4.50 1.87 -11.11
CA GLN A 44 3.24 2.62 -10.96
C GLN A 44 2.05 1.90 -11.62
N THR A 45 2.07 0.56 -11.62
CA THR A 45 1.06 -0.27 -12.26
C THR A 45 0.22 -1.02 -11.25
N VAL A 46 -1.02 -1.29 -11.63
CA VAL A 46 -1.95 -2.10 -10.86
C VAL A 46 -2.65 -3.09 -11.75
N GLU A 47 -3.00 -4.23 -11.16
CA GLU A 47 -3.79 -5.27 -11.79
C GLU A 47 -4.89 -5.68 -10.83
N LEU A 48 -6.11 -5.75 -11.35
CA LEU A 48 -7.26 -6.29 -10.65
C LEU A 48 -7.78 -7.50 -11.42
N GLN A 49 -7.64 -8.67 -10.81
CA GLN A 49 -8.24 -9.88 -11.30
C GLN A 49 -9.60 -10.07 -10.63
N THR A 50 -10.61 -10.29 -11.46
CA THR A 50 -11.99 -10.52 -11.06
C THR A 50 -12.51 -11.80 -11.73
N PRO A 51 -13.65 -12.36 -11.28
CA PRO A 51 -14.30 -13.46 -12.00
C PRO A 51 -14.64 -13.13 -13.46
N ALA A 52 -14.83 -11.84 -13.80
CA ALA A 52 -15.12 -11.38 -15.15
C ALA A 52 -13.87 -11.17 -16.02
N GLY A 53 -12.66 -11.25 -15.44
CA GLY A 53 -11.40 -11.08 -16.13
C GLY A 53 -10.40 -10.20 -15.38
N ALA A 54 -9.25 -9.95 -16.01
CA ALA A 54 -8.18 -9.10 -15.49
C ALA A 54 -8.22 -7.69 -16.11
N PHE A 55 -7.96 -6.71 -15.26
CA PHE A 55 -7.89 -5.29 -15.60
C PHE A 55 -6.53 -4.75 -15.19
N HIS A 56 -5.86 -4.05 -16.10
CA HIS A 56 -4.59 -3.39 -15.83
C HIS A 56 -4.80 -1.89 -15.82
N GLY A 57 -4.19 -1.21 -14.88
CA GLY A 57 -4.26 0.24 -14.72
C GLY A 57 -2.96 0.79 -14.16
N PHE A 58 -3.03 2.06 -13.78
CA PHE A 58 -1.94 2.78 -13.17
C PHE A 58 -2.33 3.22 -11.75
N MET A 59 -1.35 3.35 -10.87
CA MET A 59 -1.54 4.06 -9.60
C MET A 59 -0.64 5.27 -9.52
N ASP A 60 -1.11 6.30 -8.84
CA ASP A 60 -0.26 7.41 -8.45
C ASP A 60 0.47 7.16 -7.11
N GLU A 61 1.31 8.10 -6.71
CA GLU A 61 2.06 8.04 -5.45
C GLU A 61 1.16 8.05 -4.19
N LYS A 62 -0.10 8.48 -4.34
CA LYS A 62 -1.10 8.57 -3.27
C LYS A 62 -1.97 7.31 -3.17
N GLY A 63 -1.85 6.38 -4.11
CA GLY A 63 -2.68 5.17 -4.18
C GLY A 63 -4.04 5.37 -4.88
N LEU A 64 -4.19 6.43 -5.67
CA LEU A 64 -5.32 6.59 -6.60
C LEU A 64 -5.10 5.75 -7.83
N LEU A 65 -6.15 5.07 -8.27
CA LEU A 65 -6.14 4.11 -9.38
C LEU A 65 -6.74 4.76 -10.62
N THR A 66 -6.05 4.63 -11.74
CA THR A 66 -6.50 5.10 -13.05
C THR A 66 -6.59 3.92 -13.99
N TRP A 67 -7.80 3.66 -14.49
CA TRP A 67 -8.07 2.57 -15.42
C TRP A 67 -8.14 3.09 -16.87
N PRO A 68 -7.67 2.31 -17.86
CA PRO A 68 -7.73 2.70 -19.26
C PRO A 68 -9.18 2.76 -19.77
N LYS A 69 -9.52 3.84 -20.50
CA LYS A 69 -10.88 4.21 -20.94
C LYS A 69 -11.59 3.21 -21.87
N ASN A 70 -10.85 2.22 -22.34
CA ASN A 70 -11.26 1.22 -23.33
C ASN A 70 -11.88 -0.04 -22.68
N LYS A 71 -12.06 -0.06 -21.36
CA LYS A 71 -12.89 -1.05 -20.67
C LYS A 71 -13.95 -0.35 -19.82
N ALA A 72 -15.13 -0.96 -19.67
CA ALA A 72 -16.20 -0.42 -18.84
C ALA A 72 -15.68 -0.22 -17.41
N ALA A 73 -15.36 1.02 -17.08
CA ALA A 73 -14.74 1.43 -15.82
C ALA A 73 -15.76 1.53 -14.67
N ASP A 74 -17.06 1.38 -14.96
CA ASP A 74 -18.14 1.73 -14.04
C ASP A 74 -18.14 0.90 -12.74
N ASN A 75 -17.35 -0.17 -12.67
CA ASN A 75 -17.23 -1.01 -11.48
C ASN A 75 -15.79 -1.19 -10.98
N LEU A 76 -14.78 -0.46 -11.45
CA LEU A 76 -13.41 -0.65 -10.95
C LEU A 76 -13.13 0.22 -9.71
N PRO A 77 -12.31 -0.24 -8.75
CA PRO A 77 -12.00 0.55 -7.56
C PRO A 77 -11.17 1.79 -7.92
N ASP A 78 -11.46 2.91 -7.27
CA ASP A 78 -10.82 4.21 -7.52
C ASP A 78 -9.56 4.39 -6.69
N SER A 79 -9.48 3.71 -5.53
CA SER A 79 -8.35 3.84 -4.62
C SER A 79 -8.19 2.62 -3.73
N PHE A 80 -7.03 2.53 -3.11
CA PHE A 80 -6.77 1.53 -2.09
C PHE A 80 -6.00 2.12 -0.91
N PHE A 81 -6.15 1.49 0.25
CA PHE A 81 -5.45 1.90 1.46
C PHE A 81 -4.87 0.68 2.16
N ILE A 82 -3.57 0.73 2.48
CA ILE A 82 -2.89 -0.29 3.29
C ILE A 82 -2.76 0.27 4.70
N SER A 83 -3.29 -0.46 5.68
CA SER A 83 -3.23 -0.05 7.08
C SER A 83 -1.79 -0.12 7.60
N ARG A 84 -1.31 0.96 8.21
CA ARG A 84 -0.01 0.95 8.90
C ARG A 84 0.02 0.03 10.12
N LYS A 85 -1.14 -0.23 10.75
CA LYS A 85 -1.25 -1.10 11.93
C LYS A 85 -1.26 -2.58 11.54
N THR A 86 -1.74 -2.88 10.34
CA THR A 86 -1.91 -4.23 9.80
C THR A 86 -1.47 -4.20 8.34
N PRO A 87 -0.15 -4.18 8.06
CA PRO A 87 0.38 -4.01 6.70
C PRO A 87 0.02 -5.14 5.75
N ASP A 88 -0.44 -6.27 6.29
CA ASP A 88 -0.95 -7.41 5.53
C ASP A 88 -2.45 -7.27 5.19
N GLN A 89 -3.07 -6.17 5.59
CA GLN A 89 -4.45 -5.83 5.24
C GLN A 89 -4.51 -4.55 4.41
N MET A 90 -5.24 -4.64 3.31
CA MET A 90 -5.57 -3.54 2.43
C MET A 90 -7.08 -3.41 2.33
N LYS A 91 -7.57 -2.21 2.01
CA LYS A 91 -8.97 -1.99 1.67
C LYS A 91 -9.08 -1.26 0.34
N LEU A 92 -9.85 -1.80 -0.60
CA LEU A 92 -10.22 -1.15 -1.86
C LEU A 92 -11.41 -0.22 -1.62
N TYR A 93 -11.52 0.87 -2.38
CA TYR A 93 -12.65 1.81 -2.32
C TYR A 93 -13.05 2.26 -3.73
N GLY A 94 -14.33 2.64 -3.89
CA GLY A 94 -14.86 3.07 -5.19
C GLY A 94 -15.27 1.90 -6.09
N GLY A 95 -16.03 2.18 -7.14
CA GLY A 95 -16.60 1.18 -8.06
C GLY A 95 -17.20 -0.04 -7.36
N LEU A 96 -16.73 -1.24 -7.71
CA LEU A 96 -17.18 -2.52 -7.12
C LEU A 96 -16.95 -2.62 -5.61
N ALA A 97 -15.97 -1.87 -5.09
CA ALA A 97 -15.65 -1.93 -3.68
C ALA A 97 -16.61 -1.07 -2.83
N LYS A 98 -17.38 -0.16 -3.45
CA LYS A 98 -18.31 0.77 -2.78
C LYS A 98 -17.65 1.48 -1.59
N THR A 99 -18.10 1.20 -0.37
CA THR A 99 -17.60 1.74 0.92
C THR A 99 -16.38 1.00 1.46
N GLY A 100 -16.04 -0.09 0.80
CA GLY A 100 -14.72 -0.66 0.69
C GLY A 100 -14.65 -2.13 1.05
N VAL A 101 -13.79 -2.84 0.32
CA VAL A 101 -13.62 -4.29 0.42
C VAL A 101 -12.28 -4.58 1.05
N ALA A 102 -12.28 -5.37 2.12
CA ALA A 102 -11.07 -5.79 2.80
C ALA A 102 -10.36 -6.87 1.96
N CYS A 103 -9.05 -6.72 1.87
CA CYS A 103 -8.15 -7.64 1.19
C CYS A 103 -7.02 -8.00 2.13
N ARG A 104 -6.56 -9.24 2.03
CA ARG A 104 -5.42 -9.73 2.78
C ARG A 104 -4.30 -10.04 1.81
N LEU A 105 -3.10 -9.76 2.26
CA LEU A 105 -1.88 -10.04 1.53
C LEU A 105 -1.78 -11.54 1.25
N ASP A 106 -1.39 -11.89 0.03
CA ASP A 106 -1.11 -13.26 -0.33
C ASP A 106 0.15 -13.76 0.40
N PRO A 107 0.07 -14.89 1.13
CA PRO A 107 1.16 -15.41 1.96
C PRO A 107 2.38 -15.90 1.16
N ASN A 108 2.25 -16.01 -0.16
CA ASN A 108 3.28 -16.54 -1.06
C ASN A 108 4.04 -15.44 -1.84
N GLN A 109 3.94 -14.17 -1.46
CA GLN A 109 4.78 -13.14 -2.06
C GLN A 109 6.04 -12.87 -1.22
N PRO A 110 7.24 -12.98 -1.82
CA PRO A 110 8.51 -12.70 -1.15
C PRO A 110 8.66 -11.21 -0.78
#